data_AF-A0A3P3RD22-F1
#
_entry.id   AF-A0A3P3RD22-F1
#
_cell.length_a   1.000
_cell.length_b   1.000
_cell.length_c   1.000
_cell.angle_alpha   90.00
_cell.angle_beta   90.00
_cell.angle_gamma   90.00
#
_symmetry.space_group_name_H-M   'P 1'
#
loop_
_entity.id
_entity.type
_entity.pdbx_description
1 polymer ?
#
loop_
_entity_poly.entity_id
_entity_poly.type
_entity_poly.pdbx_seq_one_letter_code
_entity_poly.pdbx_strand_id
1 'polypeptide(L)'
;MDLLVGLLLIVKLTALTLGGIVSLMAYRAYSRTRIAGLQYFAVGLAIITLGTFLVGVFHHIGGASVTIGMLLESVIISVGFIVMIVGLYET
;
A
#
# COMPACT_ATOMS: atom_id res chain seq x y z
N MET A 1 -18.87 16.14 -11.33
CA MET A 1 -17.75 15.52 -10.58
C MET A 1 -16.77 16.63 -10.25
N ASP A 2 -16.40 16.80 -9.00
CA ASP A 2 -15.44 17.84 -8.59
C ASP A 2 -14.07 17.58 -9.23
N LEU A 3 -13.44 18.61 -9.80
CA LEU A 3 -12.16 18.49 -10.51
C LEU A 3 -11.04 17.94 -9.61
N LEU A 4 -11.08 18.30 -8.32
CA LEU A 4 -10.18 17.77 -7.28
C LEU A 4 -10.36 16.27 -7.05
N VAL A 5 -11.60 15.78 -7.09
CA VAL A 5 -11.92 14.35 -6.93
C VAL A 5 -11.38 13.55 -8.13
N GLY A 6 -11.57 14.06 -9.34
CA GLY A 6 -11.02 13.45 -10.56
C GLY A 6 -9.49 13.37 -10.52
N LEU A 7 -8.83 14.44 -10.10
CA LEU A 7 -7.37 14.47 -9.95
C LEU A 7 -6.89 13.47 -8.88
N LEU A 8 -7.56 13.41 -7.73
CA LEU A 8 -7.24 12.48 -6.65
C LEU A 8 -7.34 11.03 -7.10
N LEU A 9 -8.35 10.68 -7.90
CA LEU A 9 -8.49 9.35 -8.49
C LEU A 9 -7.30 8.99 -9.39
N ILE A 10 -6.88 9.89 -10.27
CA ILE A 10 -5.74 9.68 -11.16
C ILE A 10 -4.46 9.47 -10.34
N VAL A 11 -4.24 10.30 -9.32
CA VAL A 11 -3.08 10.19 -8.43
C VAL A 11 -3.09 8.86 -7.67
N LYS A 12 -4.23 8.45 -7.09
CA LYS A 12 -4.35 7.16 -6.38
C LYS A 12 -4.12 5.97 -7.31
N LEU A 13 -4.62 5.99 -8.54
CA LEU A 13 -4.39 4.92 -9.52
C LEU A 13 -2.92 4.86 -9.96
N THR A 14 -2.28 6.01 -10.12
CA THR A 14 -0.85 6.08 -10.41
C THR A 14 -0.02 5.50 -9.27
N ALA A 15 -0.32 5.91 -8.02
CA ALA A 15 0.32 5.38 -6.82
C ALA A 15 0.11 3.86 -6.66
N LEU A 16 -1.11 3.36 -6.90
CA LEU A 16 -1.43 1.93 -6.89
C LEU A 16 -0.58 1.16 -7.91
N THR A 17 -0.50 1.69 -9.14
CA THR A 17 0.27 1.06 -10.22
C THR A 17 1.75 1.02 -9.90
N LEU A 18 2.32 2.15 -9.47
CA LEU A 18 3.73 2.24 -9.10
C LEU A 18 4.07 1.37 -7.89
N GLY A 19 3.26 1.42 -6.82
CA GLY A 19 3.45 0.58 -5.64
C GLY A 19 3.36 -0.92 -5.95
N GLY A 20 2.43 -1.31 -6.82
CA GLY A 20 2.33 -2.68 -7.32
C GLY A 20 3.55 -3.12 -8.13
N ILE A 21 4.06 -2.25 -9.01
CA ILE A 21 5.30 -2.52 -9.76
C ILE A 21 6.49 -2.70 -8.81
N VAL A 22 6.67 -1.80 -7.84
CA VAL A 22 7.78 -1.89 -6.88
C VAL A 22 7.67 -3.16 -6.02
N SER A 23 6.46 -3.50 -5.56
CA SER A 23 6.23 -4.76 -4.82
C SER A 23 6.59 -5.99 -5.66
N LEU A 24 6.17 -6.02 -6.93
CA LEU A 24 6.51 -7.10 -7.87
C LEU A 24 8.02 -7.16 -8.13
N MET A 25 8.68 -6.03 -8.29
CA MET A 25 10.13 -5.97 -8.48
C MET A 25 10.89 -6.46 -7.24
N ALA A 26 10.44 -6.10 -6.04
CA ALA A 26 11.01 -6.60 -4.80
C ALA A 26 10.85 -8.13 -4.68
N TYR A 27 9.67 -8.66 -5.02
CA TYR A 27 9.46 -10.11 -5.05
C TYR A 27 10.31 -10.81 -6.12
N ARG A 28 10.47 -10.23 -7.31
CA ARG A 28 11.37 -10.76 -8.35
C ARG A 28 12.84 -10.68 -7.95
N ALA A 29 13.23 -9.67 -7.20
CA ALA A 29 14.60 -9.57 -6.69
C ALA A 29 14.83 -10.61 -5.58
N TYR A 30 13.83 -10.87 -4.72
CA TYR A 30 13.86 -11.97 -3.75
C TYR A 30 14.12 -13.31 -4.45
N SER A 31 13.41 -13.60 -5.54
CA SER A 31 13.58 -14.87 -6.25
C SER A 31 14.96 -15.03 -6.88
N ARG A 32 15.66 -13.93 -7.18
CA ARG A 32 17.01 -13.94 -7.76
C ARG A 32 18.11 -14.01 -6.70
N THR A 33 17.97 -13.29 -5.59
CA THR A 33 19.03 -13.14 -4.58
C THR A 33 18.84 -14.07 -3.37
N ARG A 34 17.63 -14.59 -3.16
CA ARG A 34 17.20 -15.34 -1.97
C ARG A 34 17.39 -14.59 -0.65
N ILE A 35 17.47 -13.26 -0.68
CA ILE A 35 17.54 -12.42 0.52
C ILE A 35 16.15 -12.37 1.16
N ALA A 36 15.97 -13.05 2.30
CA ALA A 36 14.68 -13.15 2.98
C ALA A 36 14.04 -11.79 3.28
N GLY A 37 14.80 -10.73 3.54
CA GLY A 37 14.24 -9.41 3.81
C GLY A 37 13.43 -8.82 2.65
N LEU A 38 13.76 -9.22 1.41
CA LEU A 38 13.14 -8.67 0.21
C LEU A 38 11.72 -9.20 -0.04
N GLN A 39 11.40 -10.43 0.40
CA GLN A 39 10.02 -10.95 0.34
C GLN A 39 9.11 -10.18 1.32
N TYR A 40 9.58 -9.93 2.53
CA TYR A 40 8.80 -9.20 3.54
C TYR A 40 8.61 -7.73 3.15
N PHE A 41 9.63 -7.11 2.53
CA PHE A 41 9.49 -5.80 1.92
C PHE A 41 8.40 -5.79 0.83
N ALA A 42 8.42 -6.79 -0.08
CA ALA A 42 7.41 -6.91 -1.12
C ALA A 42 5.99 -7.05 -0.55
N VAL A 43 5.81 -7.90 0.48
CA VAL A 43 4.53 -8.14 1.15
C VAL A 43 4.06 -6.90 1.89
N GLY A 44 4.92 -6.26 2.69
CA GLY A 44 4.59 -5.05 3.42
C GLY A 44 4.17 -3.92 2.48
N LEU A 45 4.90 -3.72 1.38
CA LEU A 45 4.55 -2.73 0.37
C LEU A 45 3.23 -3.05 -0.34
N ALA A 46 2.94 -4.33 -0.62
CA ALA A 46 1.67 -4.76 -1.19
C ALA A 46 0.50 -4.45 -0.26
N ILE A 47 0.64 -4.72 1.05
CA ILE A 47 -0.36 -4.43 2.08
C ILE A 47 -0.67 -2.93 2.11
N ILE A 48 0.37 -2.07 2.17
CA ILE A 48 0.20 -0.62 2.17
C ILE A 48 -0.52 -0.16 0.91
N THR A 49 -0.03 -0.60 -0.25
CA THR A 49 -0.50 -0.12 -1.55
C THR A 49 -1.95 -0.53 -1.80
N LEU A 50 -2.29 -1.80 -1.58
CA LEU A 50 -3.65 -2.29 -1.79
C LEU A 50 -4.61 -1.75 -0.74
N GLY A 51 -4.20 -1.75 0.53
CA GLY A 51 -5.07 -1.35 1.63
C GLY A 51 -5.41 0.14 1.61
N THR A 52 -4.43 1.03 1.35
CA THR A 52 -4.68 2.48 1.23
C THR A 52 -5.54 2.83 0.01
N PHE A 53 -5.41 2.07 -1.08
CA PHE A 53 -6.28 2.21 -2.25
C PHE A 53 -7.72 1.78 -1.92
N LEU A 54 -7.90 0.59 -1.34
CA LEU A 54 -9.21 0.07 -0.93
C LEU A 54 -9.91 1.03 0.04
N VAL A 55 -9.24 1.50 1.09
CA VAL A 55 -9.81 2.47 2.04
C VAL A 55 -10.23 3.77 1.34
N GLY A 56 -9.42 4.27 0.41
CA GLY A 56 -9.76 5.45 -0.38
C GLY A 56 -11.01 5.27 -1.25
N VAL A 57 -11.16 4.11 -1.87
CA VAL A 57 -12.34 3.77 -2.69
C VAL A 57 -13.59 3.64 -1.81
N PHE A 58 -13.49 2.95 -0.66
CA PHE A 58 -14.60 2.81 0.28
C PHE A 58 -15.03 4.13 0.91
N HIS A 59 -14.09 5.01 1.24
CA HIS A 59 -14.39 6.33 1.79
C HIS A 59 -15.16 7.20 0.79
N HIS A 60 -14.76 7.16 -0.48
CA HIS A 60 -15.35 8.02 -1.51
C HIS A 60 -16.73 7.54 -1.99
N ILE A 61 -17.00 6.23 -1.94
CA ILE A 61 -18.24 5.63 -2.48
C ILE A 61 -19.25 5.32 -1.35
N GLY A 62 -18.80 5.12 -0.10
CA GLY A 62 -19.62 4.61 1.00
C GLY A 62 -20.20 5.65 1.97
N GLY A 63 -19.87 6.94 1.85
CA GLY A 63 -20.38 7.98 2.76
C GLY A 63 -19.88 7.87 4.21
N ALA A 64 -18.82 7.10 4.46
CA ALA A 64 -18.22 6.94 5.78
C ALA A 64 -17.52 8.24 6.24
N SER A 65 -17.48 8.47 7.55
CA SER A 65 -16.77 9.61 8.14
C SER A 65 -15.31 9.65 7.68
N VAL A 66 -14.85 10.83 7.23
CA VAL A 66 -13.46 11.11 6.81
C VAL A 66 -12.46 10.65 7.86
N THR A 67 -12.77 10.87 9.13
CA THR A 67 -11.90 10.49 10.25
C THR A 67 -11.71 8.97 10.34
N ILE A 68 -12.75 8.18 10.10
CA ILE A 68 -12.68 6.71 10.15
C ILE A 68 -11.84 6.18 8.98
N GLY A 69 -12.01 6.78 7.79
CA GLY A 69 -11.19 6.45 6.62
C GLY A 69 -9.70 6.71 6.87
N MET A 70 -9.35 7.89 7.39
CA MET A 70 -7.97 8.24 7.73
C MET A 70 -7.37 7.34 8.81
N LEU A 71 -8.16 6.96 9.83
CA LEU A 71 -7.72 6.02 10.86
C LEU A 71 -7.41 4.64 10.28
N LEU A 72 -8.30 4.09 9.45
CA LEU A 72 -8.07 2.80 8.77
C LEU A 72 -6.84 2.85 7.85
N GLU A 73 -6.70 3.92 7.07
CA GLU A 73 -5.54 4.13 6.21
C GLU A 73 -4.24 4.14 7.01
N SER A 74 -4.23 4.87 8.13
CA SER A 74 -3.07 4.95 9.03
C SER A 74 -2.73 3.59 9.65
N VAL A 75 -3.73 2.83 10.12
CA VAL A 75 -3.53 1.49 10.68
C VAL A 75 -2.93 0.54 9.65
N ILE A 76 -3.45 0.54 8.41
CA ILE A 76 -2.91 -0.28 7.31
C ILE A 76 -1.45 0.07 7.03
N ILE A 77 -1.13 1.37 6.96
CA ILE A 77 0.24 1.85 6.76
C ILE A 77 1.14 1.35 7.89
N SER A 78 0.72 1.49 9.16
CA SER A 78 1.47 1.00 10.31
C SER A 78 1.71 -0.50 10.26
N VAL A 79 0.68 -1.31 9.95
CA VAL A 79 0.82 -2.76 9.82
C VAL A 79 1.79 -3.13 8.71
N GLY A 80 1.69 -2.46 7.55
CA GLY A 80 2.63 -2.68 6.45
C GLY A 80 4.07 -2.34 6.83
N PHE A 81 4.30 -1.25 7.57
CA PHE A 81 5.64 -0.92 8.10
C PHE A 81 6.15 -1.97 9.08
N ILE A 82 5.31 -2.48 9.99
CA ILE A 82 5.69 -3.55 10.91
C ILE A 82 6.14 -4.79 10.13
N VAL A 83 5.41 -5.19 9.09
CA VAL A 83 5.78 -6.32 8.23
C VAL A 83 7.14 -6.10 7.58
N MET A 84 7.41 -4.88 7.08
CA MET A 84 8.71 -4.56 6.49
C MET A 84 9.83 -4.59 7.54
N ILE A 85 9.59 -4.05 8.75
CA ILE A 85 10.58 -4.03 9.85
C ILE A 85 10.94 -5.45 10.30
N VAL A 86 9.92 -6.29 10.58
CA VAL A 86 10.13 -7.70 10.96
C VAL A 86 10.89 -8.42 9.86
N GLY A 87 10.54 -8.13 8.60
CA GLY A 87 11.26 -8.66 7.46
C GLY A 87 12.75 -8.36 7.43
N LEU A 88 13.13 -7.13 7.75
CA LEU A 88 14.53 -6.71 7.81
C LEU A 88 15.26 -7.24 9.05
N TYR A 89 14.55 -7.45 10.16
CA TYR A 89 15.14 -7.98 11.39
C TYR A 89 15.42 -9.48 11.31
N GLU A 90 14.54 -10.25 10.65
CA GLU A 90 14.65 -11.70 10.51
C GLU A 90 15.64 -12.15 9.41
N THR A 91 16.40 -11.22 8.81
CA THR A 91 17.38 -11.50 7.73
C THR A 91 18.80 -11.24 8.19
#